data_AF-A0A3M4B426-F1
#
_entry.id   AF-A0A3M4B426-F1
#
_cell.length_a   1.000
_cell.length_b   1.000
_cell.length_c   1.000
_cell.angle_alpha   90.00
_cell.angle_beta   90.00
_cell.angle_gamma   90.00
#
_symmetry.space_group_name_H-M   'P 1'
#
loop_
_entity.id
_entity.type
_entity.pdbx_description
1 polymer ?
#
loop_
_entity_poly.entity_id
_entity_poly.type
_entity_poly.pdbx_seq_one_letter_code
_entity_poly.pdbx_strand_id
1 'polypeptide(L)' 'APLIGLADKIIDVVDTGNTLRANGLEPQDFIADISSRLIVNKASMKMQHARIQALIDTLRKAVESRHRG' A
#
# COMPACT_ATOMS: atom_id res chain seq x y z
N ALA A 1 -16.19 -13.63 5.75
CA ALA A 1 -15.82 -14.95 6.30
C ALA A 1 -16.37 -15.17 7.71
N PRO A 2 -16.17 -14.27 8.70
CA PRO A 2 -16.69 -14.50 10.07
C PRO A 2 -18.21 -14.47 10.15
N LEU A 3 -18.86 -13.49 9.51
CA LEU A 3 -20.32 -13.33 9.52
C LEU A 3 -21.11 -14.54 8.99
N ILE A 4 -20.50 -15.37 8.15
CA ILE A 4 -21.13 -16.55 7.54
C ILE A 4 -20.50 -17.87 8.05
N GLY A 5 -19.65 -17.81 9.09
CA GLY A 5 -19.06 -18.99 9.72
C GLY A 5 -17.97 -19.71 8.90
N LEU A 6 -17.35 -19.05 7.91
CA LEU A 6 -16.29 -19.65 7.09
C LEU A 6 -14.92 -19.64 7.79
N ALA A 7 -14.69 -18.68 8.69
CA ALA A 7 -13.44 -18.56 9.45
C ALA A 7 -13.69 -17.78 10.75
N ASP A 8 -12.94 -18.11 11.80
CA ASP A 8 -13.05 -17.43 13.11
C ASP A 8 -12.49 -16.00 13.06
N LYS A 9 -11.42 -15.79 12.27
CA LYS A 9 -10.73 -14.50 12.10
C LYS A 9 -10.29 -14.31 10.66
N ILE A 10 -10.05 -13.05 10.29
CA ILE A 10 -9.48 -12.68 8.98
C ILE A 10 -8.25 -11.82 9.17
N ILE A 11 -7.33 -11.91 8.21
CA ILE A 11 -6.24 -10.97 8.04
C ILE A 11 -6.54 -10.20 6.76
N ASP A 12 -6.65 -8.89 6.87
CA ASP A 12 -7.01 -8.03 5.74
C ASP A 12 -6.25 -6.71 5.79
N VAL A 13 -6.13 -6.05 4.65
CA VAL A 13 -5.57 -4.71 4.53
C VAL A 13 -6.70 -3.70 4.72
N VAL A 14 -6.57 -2.85 5.73
CA VAL A 14 -7.60 -1.87 6.07
C VAL A 14 -7.00 -0.46 6.15
N ASP A 15 -7.77 0.54 5.70
CA ASP A 15 -7.37 1.95 5.74
C ASP A 15 -7.85 2.61 7.05
N THR A 16 -9.05 3.19 7.10
CA THR A 16 -9.63 3.85 8.29
C THR A 16 -10.46 2.93 9.20
N GLY A 17 -10.50 1.64 8.90
CA GLY A 17 -11.32 0.65 9.61
C GLY A 17 -12.84 0.76 9.37
N ASN A 18 -13.31 1.70 8.54
CA ASN A 18 -14.73 1.86 8.24
C ASN A 18 -15.36 0.60 7.62
N THR A 19 -14.62 -0.09 6.75
CA THR A 19 -15.05 -1.35 6.14
C THR A 19 -15.25 -2.45 7.19
N LEU A 20 -14.41 -2.51 8.23
CA LEU A 20 -14.56 -3.47 9.31
C LEU A 20 -15.84 -3.18 10.11
N ARG A 21 -16.05 -1.92 10.51
CA ARG A 21 -17.24 -1.49 11.25
C ARG A 21 -18.54 -1.81 10.50
N ALA A 22 -18.58 -1.58 9.19
CA ALA A 22 -19.74 -1.89 8.36
C ALA A 22 -20.09 -3.39 8.34
N ASN A 23 -19.11 -4.27 8.60
CA ASN A 23 -19.29 -5.72 8.70
C ASN A 23 -19.40 -6.19 10.16
N GLY A 24 -19.58 -5.29 11.13
CA GLY A 24 -19.62 -5.63 12.54
C GLY A 24 -18.31 -6.22 13.07
N LEU A 25 -17.18 -5.92 12.42
CA LEU A 25 -15.85 -6.38 12.81
C LEU A 25 -15.08 -5.24 13.48
N GLU A 26 -14.23 -5.60 14.43
CA GLU A 26 -13.29 -4.69 15.09
C GLU A 26 -11.83 -5.12 14.84
N PRO A 27 -10.90 -4.17 14.66
CA PRO A 27 -9.47 -4.50 14.61
C PRO A 27 -9.03 -5.12 15.94
N GLN A 28 -8.33 -6.26 15.89
CA GLN A 28 -7.76 -6.91 17.07
C GLN A 28 -6.26 -6.62 17.17
N ASP A 29 -5.50 -7.14 16.22
CA ASP A 29 -4.04 -7.03 16.21
C ASP A 29 -3.58 -6.30 14.95
N PHE A 30 -2.68 -5.33 15.14
CA PHE A 30 -1.95 -4.72 14.04
C PHE A 30 -0.78 -5.61 13.65
N ILE A 31 -0.66 -5.91 12.35
CA ILE A 31 0.41 -6.79 11.84
C ILE A 31 1.57 -5.96 11.29
N ALA A 32 1.31 -5.07 10.34
CA ALA A 32 2.35 -4.26 9.71
C ALA A 32 1.77 -3.06 8.96
N ASP A 33 2.57 -2.00 8.87
CA ASP A 33 2.33 -0.90 7.95
C ASP A 33 2.65 -1.35 6.52
N ILE A 34 1.84 -0.91 5.57
CA ILE A 34 2.08 -1.14 4.16
C ILE A 34 2.33 0.17 3.42
N SER A 35 3.18 0.11 2.41
CA SER A 35 3.50 1.23 1.55
C SER A 35 3.45 0.81 0.09
N SER A 36 2.89 1.63 -0.79
CA SER A 36 3.10 1.47 -2.23
C SER A 36 4.58 1.67 -2.58
N ARG A 37 5.13 0.84 -3.47
CA ARG A 37 6.53 0.92 -3.92
C ARG A 37 6.60 0.91 -5.45
N LEU A 38 7.47 1.76 -6.01
CA LEU A 38 7.82 1.70 -7.43
C LEU A 38 8.85 0.59 -7.64
N ILE A 39 8.48 -0.45 -8.40
CA ILE A 39 9.37 -1.55 -8.75
C ILE A 39 9.75 -1.41 -10.21
N VAL A 40 11.05 -1.49 -10.51
CA VAL A 40 11.55 -1.40 -11.88
C VAL A 40 12.38 -2.63 -12.24
N ASN A 41 12.16 -3.16 -13.44
CA ASN A 41 12.99 -4.20 -14.01
C ASN A 41 14.45 -3.73 -14.19
N LYS A 42 15.41 -4.57 -13.77
CA LYS A 42 16.84 -4.23 -13.81
C LYS A 42 17.39 -4.00 -15.23
N ALA A 43 16.96 -4.79 -16.21
CA ALA A 43 17.39 -4.62 -17.60
C ALA A 43 16.82 -3.31 -18.18
N SER A 44 15.55 -3.02 -17.92
CA SER A 44 14.93 -1.73 -18.29
C SER A 44 15.63 -0.56 -17.63
N MET A 45 15.99 -0.64 -16.33
CA MET A 45 16.77 0.41 -15.65
C MET A 45 18.10 0.69 -16.35
N LYS A 46 18.80 -0.35 -16.83
CA LYS A 46 20.08 -0.18 -17.52
C LYS A 46 19.90 0.44 -18.91
N MET A 47 18.93 -0.06 -19.68
CA MET A 47 18.73 0.36 -21.07
C MET A 47 18.03 1.72 -21.21
N GLN A 48 17.16 2.07 -20.27
CA GLN A 48 16.32 3.28 -20.32
C GLN A 48 16.57 4.19 -19.11
N HIS A 49 17.81 4.18 -18.60
CA HIS A 49 18.20 4.84 -17.35
C HIS A 49 17.69 6.28 -17.25
N ALA A 50 17.99 7.13 -18.25
CA ALA A 50 17.63 8.54 -18.20
C ALA A 50 16.11 8.76 -18.07
N ARG A 51 15.31 8.04 -18.87
CA ARG A 51 13.85 8.15 -18.85
C ARG A 51 13.27 7.67 -17.52
N ILE A 52 13.76 6.55 -17.01
CA ILE A 52 13.24 6.00 -15.76
C ILE A 52 13.68 6.85 -14.57
N GLN A 53 14.91 7.35 -14.57
CA GLN A 53 15.40 8.24 -13.52
C GLN A 53 14.57 9.53 -13.44
N ALA A 54 14.20 10.11 -14.58
CA ALA A 54 13.32 11.28 -14.62
C ALA A 54 11.94 10.99 -13.99
N LEU A 55 11.37 9.80 -14.23
CA LEU A 55 10.11 9.38 -13.60
C LEU A 55 10.29 9.19 -12.08
N ILE A 56 11.36 8.54 -11.65
CA ILE A 56 11.69 8.35 -10.23
C ILE A 56 11.78 9.70 -9.52
N ASP A 57 12.48 10.67 -10.10
CA ASP A 57 12.67 11.98 -9.49
C ASP A 57 11.37 12.79 -9.43
N THR A 58 10.50 12.65 -10.44
CA THR A 58 9.17 13.28 -10.45
C THR A 58 8.30 12.72 -9.33
N LEU A 59 8.23 11.39 -9.20
CA LEU A 59 7.46 10.73 -8.15
C LEU A 59 8.01 11.04 -6.76
N ARG A 60 9.34 11.06 -6.59
CA ARG A 60 9.98 11.42 -5.32
C ARG A 60 9.56 12.81 -4.86
N LYS A 61 9.65 13.82 -5.74
CA LYS A 61 9.24 15.20 -5.43
C LYS A 61 7.75 15.29 -5.06
N ALA A 62 6.88 14.58 -5.76
CA ALA A 62 5.45 14.57 -5.47
C ALA A 62 5.14 13.97 -4.09
N VAL A 63 5.79 12.85 -3.75
CA VAL A 63 5.64 12.18 -2.45
C VAL A 63 6.18 13.06 -1.32
N GLU A 64 7.39 13.63 -1.47
CA GLU A 64 7.98 14.56 -0.49
C GLU A 64 7.13 15.83 -0.26
N SER A 65 6.44 16.31 -1.30
CA SER A 65 5.55 17.47 -1.18
C SER A 65 4.28 17.12 -0.41
N ARG A 66 3.71 15.93 -0.64
CA ARG A 66 2.53 15.44 0.09
C ARG A 66 2.81 15.21 1.58
N HIS A 67 4.03 14.80 1.94
CA HIS A 67 4.38 14.56 3.35
C HIS A 67 4.70 15.82 4.16
N ARG A 68 4.95 16.97 3.50
CA ARG A 68 5.22 18.25 4.17
C ARG A 68 3.97 19.12 4.37
N GLY A 69 2.83 18.71 3.83
CA GLY A 69 1.54 19.39 3.95
C GLY A 69 0.63 18.73 4.97
#